data_AF-A0AAJ5UPP3-F1
#
_entry.id   AF-A0AAJ5UPP3-F1
#
_cell.length_a   1.000
_cell.length_b   1.000
_cell.length_c   1.000
_cell.angle_alpha   90.00
_cell.angle_beta   90.00
_cell.angle_gamma   90.00
#
_symmetry.space_group_name_H-M   'P 1'
#
loop_
_entity.id
_entity.type
_entity.pdbx_description
1 polymer ?
#
loop_
_entity_poly.entity_id
_entity_poly.type
_entity_poly.pdbx_seq_one_letter_code
_entity_poly.pdbx_strand_id
1 'polypeptide(L)' 'MNKYKIDSDEHTQGWLDSFCSYNDINPAYKCGEVIETDEDLIELVIQFNHLVAYGPAIEIKELEADD' A
#
# COMPACT_ATOMS: atom_id res chain seq x y z
N MET A 1 4.40 -6.99 14.14
CA MET A 1 4.61 -5.84 13.25
C MET A 1 5.28 -6.34 11.99
N ASN A 2 4.49 -6.38 10.93
CA ASN A 2 4.92 -6.81 9.62
C ASN A 2 5.56 -5.61 8.93
N LYS A 3 6.49 -5.89 8.01
CA LYS A 3 7.21 -4.87 7.27
C LYS A 3 6.88 -5.00 5.80
N TYR A 4 6.42 -3.92 5.19
CA TYR A 4 5.98 -3.92 3.80
C TYR A 4 6.71 -2.84 3.03
N LYS A 5 7.10 -3.13 1.80
CA LYS A 5 7.40 -2.10 0.81
C LYS A 5 6.14 -1.86 -0.02
N ILE A 6 5.65 -0.61 -0.03
CA ILE A 6 4.48 -0.21 -0.80
C ILE A 6 4.89 0.69 -1.97
N ASP A 7 4.23 0.51 -3.11
CA ASP A 7 4.42 1.31 -4.31
C ASP A 7 3.10 1.44 -5.08
N SER A 8 3.13 2.16 -6.19
CA SER A 8 1.98 2.33 -7.08
C SER A 8 2.37 2.00 -8.50
N ASP A 9 1.37 1.70 -9.34
CA ASP A 9 1.58 1.49 -10.76
C ASP A 9 2.30 2.70 -11.39
N GLU A 10 3.26 2.40 -12.26
CA GLU A 10 4.19 3.37 -12.86
C GLU A 10 4.98 4.24 -11.85
N HIS A 11 5.05 3.86 -10.57
CA HIS A 11 5.63 4.63 -9.48
C HIS A 11 4.99 6.02 -9.28
N THR A 12 3.67 6.13 -9.52
CA THR A 12 2.93 7.40 -9.45
C THR A 12 2.16 7.62 -8.15
N GLN A 13 2.51 8.68 -7.41
CA GLN A 13 1.91 8.99 -6.11
C GLN A 13 0.37 9.14 -6.13
N GLY A 14 -0.26 9.45 -7.28
CA GLY A 14 -1.71 9.70 -7.35
C GLY A 14 -2.59 8.51 -6.94
N TRP A 15 -2.22 7.29 -7.33
CA TRP A 15 -2.95 6.09 -6.87
C TRP A 15 -2.72 5.83 -5.38
N LEU A 16 -1.49 6.04 -4.91
CA LEU A 16 -1.15 5.85 -3.51
C LEU A 16 -1.84 6.86 -2.60
N ASP A 17 -1.98 8.11 -3.03
CA ASP A 17 -2.77 9.14 -2.34
C ASP A 17 -4.26 8.72 -2.25
N SER A 18 -4.80 8.18 -3.34
CA SER A 18 -6.18 7.68 -3.38
C SER A 18 -6.38 6.48 -2.45
N PHE A 19 -5.41 5.56 -2.41
CA PHE A 19 -5.38 4.42 -1.50
C PHE A 19 -5.33 4.87 -0.04
N CYS A 20 -4.46 5.82 0.30
CA CYS A 20 -4.35 6.35 1.65
C CYS A 20 -5.64 7.06 2.07
N SER A 21 -6.26 7.83 1.16
CA SER A 21 -7.54 8.49 1.42
C SER A 21 -8.70 7.50 1.56
N TYR A 22 -8.70 6.38 0.83
CA TYR A 22 -9.76 5.37 0.92
C TYR A 22 -9.73 4.60 2.25
N ASN A 23 -8.54 4.39 2.81
CA ASN A 23 -8.32 3.65 4.05
C ASN A 23 -8.07 4.55 5.27
N ASP A 24 -8.32 5.86 5.18
CA ASP A 24 -8.09 6.84 6.25
C ASP A 24 -6.65 6.83 6.85
N ILE A 25 -5.64 6.60 6.01
CA ILE A 25 -4.24 6.49 6.41
C ILE A 25 -3.59 7.87 6.53
N ASN A 26 -3.08 8.20 7.74
CA ASN A 26 -2.39 9.45 8.03
C ASN A 26 -1.24 9.24 9.04
N PRO A 27 0.02 9.59 8.72
CA PRO A 27 0.48 10.22 7.48
C PRO A 27 0.30 9.32 6.25
N ALA A 28 -0.01 9.93 5.10
CA ALA A 28 -0.12 9.22 3.84
C ALA A 28 1.24 8.61 3.45
N TYR A 29 1.19 7.39 2.92
CA TYR A 29 2.36 6.66 2.44
C TYR A 29 2.93 7.27 1.15
N LYS A 30 4.21 7.00 0.91
CA LYS A 30 4.94 7.44 -0.28
C LYS A 30 5.36 6.25 -1.14
N CYS A 31 5.48 6.48 -2.44
CA CYS A 31 5.95 5.44 -3.35
C CYS A 31 7.33 4.92 -2.93
N GLY A 32 7.45 3.59 -2.84
CA GLY A 32 8.67 2.90 -2.41
C GLY A 32 8.94 2.97 -0.90
N GLU A 33 8.02 3.53 -0.10
CA GLU A 33 8.16 3.59 1.35
C GLU A 33 8.11 2.19 1.97
N VAL A 34 8.82 2.05 3.08
CA VAL A 34 8.78 0.86 3.92
C VAL A 34 7.92 1.15 5.14
N ILE A 35 6.82 0.43 5.26
CA ILE A 35 5.82 0.58 6.31
C ILE A 35 5.98 -0.57 7.32
N GLU A 36 6.04 -0.23 8.60
CA GLU A 36 5.95 -1.18 9.70
C GLU A 36 4.57 -1.02 10.34
N THR A 37 3.76 -2.07 10.33
CA THR A 37 2.40 -2.04 10.87
C THR A 37 1.93 -3.43 11.28
N ASP A 38 0.94 -3.51 12.17
CA ASP A 38 0.24 -4.76 12.49
C ASP A 38 -1.03 -4.95 11.63
N GLU A 39 -1.35 -3.98 10.77
CA GLU A 39 -2.46 -4.06 9.82
C GLU A 39 -2.14 -4.99 8.64
N ASP A 40 -3.17 -5.69 8.15
CA ASP A 40 -3.06 -6.51 6.95
C ASP A 40 -3.14 -5.63 5.68
N LEU A 41 -2.03 -4.94 5.39
CA LEU A 41 -1.94 -4.06 4.22
C LEU A 41 -2.15 -4.83 2.90
N ILE A 42 -1.87 -6.14 2.86
CA ILE A 42 -2.09 -6.96 1.67
C ILE A 42 -3.59 -7.01 1.37
N GLU A 43 -4.42 -7.27 2.37
CA GLU A 43 -5.87 -7.27 2.20
C GLU A 43 -6.40 -5.91 1.74
N LEU A 44 -5.95 -4.81 2.35
CA LEU A 44 -6.37 -3.45 1.97
C LEU A 44 -6.01 -3.13 0.51
N VAL A 45 -4.82 -3.52 0.06
CA VAL A 45 -4.36 -3.32 -1.33
C VAL A 45 -5.22 -4.13 -2.30
N ILE A 46 -5.51 -5.39 -1.99
CA ILE A 46 -6.38 -6.24 -2.83
C ILE A 46 -7.78 -5.62 -2.96
N GLN A 47 -8.35 -5.18 -1.85
CA GLN A 47 -9.67 -4.55 -1.84
C GLN A 47 -9.69 -3.27 -2.67
N PHE A 48 -8.72 -2.37 -2.47
CA PHE A 48 -8.65 -1.11 -3.22
C PHE A 48 -8.47 -1.35 -4.73
N ASN A 49 -7.55 -2.22 -5.12
CA ASN A 49 -7.28 -2.53 -6.53
C ASN A 49 -8.53 -3.10 -7.23
N HIS A 50 -9.33 -3.90 -6.53
CA HIS A 50 -10.55 -4.48 -7.10
C HIS A 50 -11.74 -3.51 -7.08
N LEU A 51 -12.00 -2.86 -5.95
CA LEU A 51 -13.24 -2.10 -5.74
C LEU A 51 -13.17 -0.66 -6.25
N VAL A 52 -11.96 -0.08 -6.29
CA VAL A 52 -11.74 1.32 -6.64
C VAL A 52 -11.01 1.44 -7.98
N ALA A 53 -9.85 0.81 -8.11
CA ALA A 53 -9.01 0.98 -9.29
C ALA A 53 -9.43 0.10 -10.49
N TYR A 54 -10.17 -0.99 -10.25
CA TYR A 54 -10.50 -2.01 -11.25
C TYR A 54 -9.26 -2.55 -12.00
N GLY A 55 -8.12 -2.64 -11.31
CA GLY A 55 -6.82 -3.00 -11.87
C GLY A 55 -5.68 -2.90 -10.84
N PRO A 56 -4.46 -3.36 -11.18
CA PRO A 56 -3.31 -3.28 -10.29
C PRO A 56 -2.81 -1.83 -10.19
N ALA A 57 -3.31 -1.06 -9.22
CA ALA A 57 -2.90 0.34 -9.01
C ALA A 57 -1.91 0.50 -7.86
N ILE A 58 -2.01 -0.34 -6.83
CA ILE A 58 -1.10 -0.38 -5.69
C ILE A 58 -0.36 -1.71 -5.70
N GLU A 59 0.96 -1.63 -5.53
CA GLU A 59 1.84 -2.78 -5.38
C GLU A 59 2.31 -2.87 -3.93
N ILE A 60 2.32 -4.08 -3.37
CA ILE A 60 2.83 -4.29 -2.02
C ILE A 60 3.66 -5.57 -1.95
N LYS A 61 4.76 -5.49 -1.20
CA LYS A 61 5.66 -6.61 -0.95
C LYS A 61 5.96 -6.72 0.53
N GLU A 62 5.64 -7.85 1.13
CA GLU A 62 6.10 -8.19 2.47
C GLU A 62 7.62 -8.41 2.48
N LEU A 63 8.29 -7.84 3.47
CA LEU A 63 9.71 -7.94 3.72
C LEU A 63 9.90 -8.87 4.92
N GLU A 64 10.81 -9.83 4.81
CA GLU A 64 11.17 -10.67 5.95
C GLU A 64 11.71 -9.78 7.08
N ALA A 65 11.29 -10.05 8.31
CA ALA A 65 11.94 -9.45 9.47
C ALA A 65 13.35 -10.04 9.55
N ASP A 66 14.38 -9.20 9.41
CA ASP A 66 15.74 -9.62 9.73
C ASP A 66 15.77 -10.06 11.21
N ASP A 67 16.16 -11.33 11.44
CA ASP A 67 16.29 -12.03 12.74
C ASP A 67 17.37 -11.38 13.65
#